data_AF-A0A922PWI0-F1
#
_entry.id   AF-A0A922PWI0-F1
#
_cell.length_a   1.000
_cell.length_b   1.000
_cell.length_c   1.000
_cell.angle_alpha   90.00
_cell.angle_beta   90.00
_cell.angle_gamma   90.00
#
_symmetry.space_group_name_H-M   'P 1'
#
loop_
_entity.id
_entity.type
_entity.pdbx_description
1 polymer ?
#
loop_
_entity_poly.entity_id
_entity_poly.type
_entity_poly.pdbx_seq_one_letter_code
_entity_poly.pdbx_strand_id
1 'polypeptide(L)'
;MASSHHDVNLLRIAGVLLTKLPYVNLIGALVLALLLGIAMQLAPAHMRAEAKPGVGFISNKFLRLGIILLGFRLNLETLAEAGVKTILVAAVAVTGTICLTYCLSRKFGASDELAILSACGCGVCGAAAVMGVSPQLETTDEERKREDEVLAVAVVCVMGTVFTLIEIGIKPLLHLTDPQFGIVAGGSLHEIAHAVAAGGPSVRRAWTTP
;
A
#
# COMPACT_ATOMS: atom_id res chain seq x y z
N MET A 1 -23.01 5.61 -30.18
CA MET A 1 -21.57 5.28 -30.29
C MET A 1 -20.64 6.50 -30.34
N ALA A 2 -21.03 7.65 -30.92
CA ALA A 2 -20.16 8.85 -30.98
C ALA A 2 -20.02 9.66 -29.67
N SER A 3 -21.03 9.63 -28.77
CA SER A 3 -20.97 10.39 -27.49
C SER A 3 -19.97 9.82 -26.49
N SER A 4 -19.73 8.51 -26.50
CA SER A 4 -18.90 7.83 -25.49
C SER A 4 -17.40 8.15 -25.63
N HIS A 5 -16.91 8.46 -26.83
CA HIS A 5 -15.49 8.78 -27.03
C HIS A 5 -15.11 10.19 -26.56
N HIS A 6 -16.07 11.12 -26.52
CA HIS A 6 -15.82 12.48 -26.07
C HIS A 6 -15.59 12.55 -24.56
N ASP A 7 -16.35 11.78 -23.78
CA ASP A 7 -16.26 11.78 -22.31
C ASP A 7 -14.93 11.18 -21.80
N VAL A 8 -14.45 10.11 -22.44
CA VAL A 8 -13.17 9.47 -22.08
C VAL A 8 -11.99 10.35 -22.45
N ASN A 9 -12.04 11.03 -23.60
CA ASN A 9 -11.00 11.98 -23.99
C ASN A 9 -10.99 13.22 -23.10
N LEU A 10 -12.16 13.73 -22.67
CA LEU A 10 -12.22 14.81 -21.69
C LEU A 10 -11.55 14.41 -20.37
N LEU A 11 -11.78 13.19 -19.88
CA LEU A 11 -11.15 12.72 -18.65
C LEU A 11 -9.63 12.56 -18.79
N ARG A 12 -9.15 12.08 -19.95
CA ARG A 12 -7.72 11.99 -20.26
C ARG A 12 -7.07 13.37 -20.33
N ILE A 13 -7.70 14.32 -21.02
CA ILE A 13 -7.22 15.70 -21.15
C ILE A 13 -7.25 16.40 -19.79
N ALA A 14 -8.31 16.20 -18.99
CA ALA A 14 -8.40 16.73 -17.63
C ALA A 14 -7.30 16.17 -16.72
N GLY A 15 -7.00 14.87 -16.78
CA GLY A 15 -5.90 14.26 -16.02
C GLY A 15 -4.52 14.81 -16.41
N VAL A 16 -4.28 15.02 -17.71
CA VAL A 16 -3.04 15.63 -18.22
C VAL A 16 -2.95 17.12 -17.88
N LEU A 17 -4.08 17.83 -17.80
CA LEU A 17 -4.13 19.23 -17.41
C LEU A 17 -3.92 19.41 -15.89
N LEU A 18 -4.50 18.52 -15.08
CA LEU A 18 -4.33 18.46 -13.63
C LEU A 18 -2.88 18.18 -13.22
N THR A 19 -2.15 17.35 -13.98
CA THR A 19 -0.74 17.05 -13.71
C THR A 19 0.21 18.21 -13.99
N LYS A 20 -0.23 19.27 -14.69
CA LYS A 20 0.57 20.48 -14.95
C LYS A 20 0.38 21.60 -13.92
N LEU A 21 -0.49 21.44 -12.92
CA LEU A 21 -0.70 22.46 -11.89
C LEU A 21 0.44 22.43 -10.84
N PRO A 22 1.10 23.55 -10.54
CA PRO A 22 2.25 23.60 -9.62
C PRO A 22 1.91 23.24 -8.16
N TYR A 23 0.63 23.26 -7.77
CA TYR A 23 0.15 22.82 -6.45
C TYR A 23 0.19 21.29 -6.24
N VAL A 24 0.38 20.52 -7.32
CA VAL A 24 0.43 19.05 -7.32
C VAL A 24 1.61 18.49 -6.52
N ASN A 25 2.73 19.22 -6.46
CA ASN A 25 3.90 18.81 -5.69
C ASN A 25 3.65 18.77 -4.17
N LEU A 26 2.63 19.48 -3.67
CA LEU A 26 2.33 19.53 -2.23
C LEU A 26 1.52 18.32 -1.75
N ILE A 27 0.70 17.75 -2.63
CA ILE A 27 -0.19 16.61 -2.35
C ILE A 27 0.46 15.27 -2.73
N GLY A 28 1.48 15.30 -3.59
CA GLY A 28 2.23 14.12 -4.02
C GLY A 28 1.52 13.34 -5.13
N ALA A 29 2.29 12.85 -6.10
CA ALA A 29 1.77 12.13 -7.26
C ALA A 29 0.90 10.90 -6.89
N LEU A 30 1.18 10.27 -5.76
CA LEU A 30 0.44 9.12 -5.21
C LEU A 30 -1.01 9.47 -4.83
N VAL A 31 -1.22 10.56 -4.11
CA VAL A 31 -2.56 10.96 -3.65
C VAL A 31 -3.42 11.39 -4.83
N LEU A 32 -2.84 12.13 -5.79
CA LEU A 32 -3.54 12.48 -7.02
C LEU A 32 -3.92 11.25 -7.84
N ALA A 33 -3.02 10.27 -7.98
CA ALA A 33 -3.33 9.02 -8.68
C ALA A 33 -4.48 8.26 -7.99
N LEU A 34 -4.51 8.23 -6.66
CA LEU A 34 -5.59 7.62 -5.88
C LEU A 34 -6.93 8.34 -6.10
N LEU A 35 -6.96 9.68 -6.00
CA LEU A 35 -8.17 10.47 -6.21
C LEU A 35 -8.73 10.31 -7.63
N LEU A 36 -7.86 10.26 -8.64
CA LEU A 36 -8.25 10.02 -10.02
C LEU A 36 -8.82 8.61 -10.21
N GLY A 37 -8.23 7.60 -9.56
CA GLY A 37 -8.77 6.24 -9.52
C GLY A 37 -10.15 6.17 -8.89
N ILE A 38 -10.37 6.84 -7.76
CA ILE A 38 -11.69 6.93 -7.09
C ILE A 38 -12.71 7.63 -8.02
N ALA A 39 -12.32 8.75 -8.65
CA ALA A 39 -13.18 9.47 -9.58
C ALA A 39 -13.58 8.61 -10.79
N MET A 40 -12.66 7.79 -11.31
CA MET A 40 -12.97 6.81 -12.37
C MET A 40 -13.95 5.72 -11.90
N GLN A 41 -13.93 5.35 -10.62
CA GLN A 41 -14.88 4.39 -10.04
C GLN A 41 -16.31 4.96 -9.96
N LEU A 42 -16.44 6.28 -9.77
CA LEU A 42 -17.71 7.02 -9.75
C LEU A 42 -18.27 7.28 -11.16
N ALA A 43 -17.48 7.03 -12.21
CA ALA A 43 -17.88 7.30 -13.58
C ALA A 43 -18.87 6.27 -14.15
N PRO A 44 -19.58 6.60 -15.24
CA PRO A 44 -20.62 5.75 -15.83
C PRO A 44 -20.15 4.31 -16.15
N ALA A 45 -21.06 3.35 -16.03
CA ALA A 45 -20.77 1.92 -16.15
C ALA A 45 -20.12 1.52 -17.49
N HIS A 46 -20.43 2.20 -18.59
CA HIS A 46 -19.86 1.93 -19.91
C HIS A 46 -18.34 2.20 -19.94
N MET A 47 -17.90 3.29 -19.32
CA MET A 47 -16.48 3.66 -19.28
C MET A 47 -15.69 2.74 -18.34
N ARG A 48 -16.33 2.27 -17.26
CA ARG A 48 -15.75 1.25 -16.37
C ARG A 48 -15.58 -0.10 -17.07
N ALA A 49 -16.50 -0.48 -17.95
CA ALA A 49 -16.42 -1.73 -18.70
C ALA A 49 -15.24 -1.77 -19.68
N GLU A 50 -14.92 -0.64 -20.34
CA GLU A 50 -13.74 -0.52 -21.21
C GLU A 50 -12.42 -0.54 -20.42
N ALA A 51 -12.41 0.00 -19.20
CA ALA A 51 -11.21 0.02 -18.35
C ALA A 51 -10.91 -1.33 -17.67
N LYS A 52 -11.93 -2.16 -17.39
CA LYS A 52 -11.80 -3.46 -16.70
C LYS A 52 -10.65 -4.36 -17.24
N PRO A 53 -10.51 -4.62 -18.55
CA PRO A 53 -9.43 -5.48 -19.06
C PRO A 53 -8.03 -4.91 -18.84
N GLY A 54 -7.88 -3.57 -18.82
CA GLY A 54 -6.60 -2.90 -18.57
C GLY A 54 -6.16 -2.92 -17.10
N VAL A 55 -7.12 -2.84 -16.17
CA VAL A 55 -6.84 -2.81 -14.72
C VAL A 55 -6.13 -4.08 -14.24
N GLY A 56 -6.57 -5.25 -14.70
CA GLY A 56 -5.93 -6.52 -14.34
C GLY A 56 -4.51 -6.65 -14.89
N PHE A 57 -4.26 -6.15 -16.11
CA PHE A 57 -2.93 -6.14 -16.71
C PHE A 57 -1.95 -5.25 -15.94
N ILE A 58 -2.39 -4.03 -15.59
CA ILE A 58 -1.57 -3.07 -14.82
C ILE A 58 -1.31 -3.59 -13.41
N SER A 59 -2.35 -4.05 -12.70
CA SER A 59 -2.26 -4.47 -11.30
C SER A 59 -1.37 -5.70 -11.10
N ASN A 60 -1.27 -6.59 -12.10
CA ASN A 60 -0.47 -7.80 -11.97
C ASN A 60 0.92 -7.70 -12.59
N LYS A 61 1.02 -7.23 -13.85
CA LYS A 61 2.33 -7.19 -14.54
C LYS A 61 3.14 -5.96 -14.17
N PHE A 62 2.50 -4.80 -14.08
CA PHE A 62 3.20 -3.55 -13.79
C PHE A 62 3.61 -3.48 -12.31
N LEU A 63 2.77 -3.96 -11.40
CA LEU A 63 3.10 -4.05 -9.97
C LEU A 63 4.27 -5.02 -9.74
N ARG A 64 4.27 -6.18 -10.40
CA ARG A 64 5.40 -7.13 -10.34
C ARG A 64 6.68 -6.52 -10.90
N LEU A 65 6.61 -5.81 -12.03
CA LEU A 65 7.77 -5.09 -12.57
C LEU A 65 8.27 -4.02 -11.60
N GLY A 66 7.36 -3.28 -10.97
CA GLY A 66 7.69 -2.30 -9.93
C GLY A 66 8.44 -2.92 -8.74
N ILE A 67 7.98 -4.07 -8.23
CA ILE A 67 8.67 -4.81 -7.15
C ILE A 67 10.07 -5.24 -7.59
N ILE A 68 10.23 -5.76 -8.82
CA ILE A 68 11.53 -6.17 -9.35
C ILE A 68 12.48 -4.96 -9.46
N LEU A 69 12.01 -3.85 -10.04
CA LEU A 69 12.80 -2.63 -10.17
C LEU A 69 13.13 -1.99 -8.82
N LEU A 70 12.21 -2.06 -7.85
CA LEU A 70 12.47 -1.65 -6.47
C LEU A 70 13.60 -2.49 -5.85
N GLY A 71 13.63 -3.79 -6.14
CA GLY A 71 14.73 -4.69 -5.79
C GLY A 71 16.07 -4.27 -6.40
N PHE A 72 16.10 -3.81 -7.65
CA PHE A 72 17.31 -3.27 -8.27
C PHE A 72 17.71 -1.90 -7.71
N ARG A 73 16.74 -1.10 -7.25
CA ARG A 73 17.00 0.22 -6.65
C ARG A 73 17.50 0.13 -5.20
N LEU A 74 17.28 -1.00 -4.54
CA LEU A 74 17.89 -1.30 -3.25
C LEU A 74 19.40 -1.35 -3.41
N ASN A 75 20.11 -0.56 -2.60
CA ASN A 75 21.56 -0.57 -2.60
C ASN A 75 22.04 -1.90 -2.01
N LEU A 76 22.41 -2.84 -2.90
CA LEU A 76 22.88 -4.16 -2.53
C LEU A 76 24.18 -4.11 -1.72
N GLU A 77 24.97 -3.05 -1.89
CA GLU A 77 26.21 -2.80 -1.13
C GLU A 77 25.89 -2.44 0.32
N THR A 78 24.96 -1.51 0.54
CA THR A 78 24.47 -1.16 1.90
C THR A 78 23.77 -2.35 2.56
N LEU A 79 23.03 -3.17 1.80
CA LEU A 79 22.39 -4.37 2.33
C LEU A 79 23.41 -5.46 2.68
N ALA A 80 24.48 -5.60 1.89
CA ALA A 80 25.59 -6.52 2.18
C ALA A 80 26.37 -6.08 3.44
N GLU A 81 26.59 -4.77 3.62
CA GLU A 81 27.20 -4.19 4.82
C GLU A 81 26.31 -4.34 6.07
N ALA A 82 24.99 -4.16 5.92
CA ALA A 82 24.01 -4.43 6.98
C ALA A 82 24.01 -5.92 7.42
N GLY A 83 24.54 -6.79 6.56
CA GLY A 83 24.87 -8.18 6.86
C GLY A 83 23.66 -9.10 7.01
N VAL A 84 23.93 -10.41 7.03
CA VAL A 84 22.92 -11.47 7.13
C VAL A 84 21.96 -11.28 8.31
N LYS A 85 22.43 -10.67 9.41
CA LYS A 85 21.64 -10.45 10.62
C LYS A 85 20.41 -9.58 10.38
N THR A 86 20.50 -8.52 9.59
CA THR A 86 19.37 -7.62 9.33
C THR A 86 18.31 -8.29 8.47
N ILE A 87 18.72 -9.06 7.46
CA ILE A 87 17.83 -9.90 6.65
C ILE A 87 17.10 -10.93 7.52
N LEU A 88 17.82 -11.57 8.44
CA LEU A 88 17.25 -12.59 9.32
C LEU A 88 16.21 -11.98 10.29
N VAL A 89 16.51 -10.81 10.86
CA VAL A 89 15.56 -10.08 11.70
C VAL A 89 14.31 -9.67 10.91
N ALA A 90 14.48 -9.13 9.70
CA ALA A 90 13.35 -8.76 8.84
C ALA A 90 12.50 -9.99 8.47
N ALA A 91 13.13 -11.11 8.12
CA ALA A 91 12.41 -12.35 7.83
C ALA A 91 11.61 -12.84 9.04
N VAL A 92 12.22 -12.89 10.23
CA VAL A 92 11.53 -13.29 11.46
C VAL A 92 10.40 -12.33 11.82
N ALA A 93 10.61 -11.01 11.67
CA ALA A 93 9.59 -10.00 11.96
C ALA A 93 8.39 -10.12 11.02
N VAL A 94 8.63 -10.25 9.71
CA VAL A 94 7.58 -10.41 8.69
C VAL A 94 6.84 -11.73 8.90
N THR A 95 7.55 -12.86 9.01
CA THR A 95 6.93 -14.16 9.25
C THR A 95 6.15 -14.18 10.57
N GLY A 96 6.71 -13.62 11.64
CA GLY A 96 6.04 -13.48 12.93
C GLY A 96 4.76 -12.64 12.84
N THR A 97 4.81 -11.51 12.14
CA THR A 97 3.65 -10.63 11.94
C THR A 97 2.56 -11.32 11.12
N ILE A 98 2.92 -12.02 10.04
CA ILE A 98 1.97 -12.79 9.22
C ILE A 98 1.34 -13.92 10.06
N CYS A 99 2.13 -14.72 10.77
CA CYS A 99 1.61 -15.79 11.61
C CYS A 99 0.70 -15.26 12.72
N LEU A 100 1.10 -14.19 13.39
CA LEU A 100 0.32 -13.57 14.45
C LEU A 100 -1.00 -13.03 13.92
N THR A 101 -0.96 -12.26 12.83
CA THR A 101 -2.15 -11.66 12.23
C THR A 101 -3.10 -12.73 11.70
N TYR A 102 -2.57 -13.77 11.05
CA TYR A 102 -3.37 -14.91 10.58
C TYR A 102 -4.09 -15.61 11.75
N CYS A 103 -3.36 -15.94 12.82
CA CYS A 103 -3.93 -16.57 14.02
C CYS A 103 -4.98 -15.67 14.69
N LEU A 104 -4.74 -14.36 14.76
CA LEU A 104 -5.72 -13.40 15.29
C LEU A 104 -6.98 -13.38 14.43
N SER A 105 -6.83 -13.20 13.11
CA SER A 105 -7.95 -13.16 12.17
C SER A 105 -8.80 -14.42 12.23
N ARG A 106 -8.16 -15.60 12.31
CA ARG A 106 -8.85 -16.89 12.52
C ARG A 106 -9.59 -16.95 13.85
N LYS A 107 -9.02 -16.41 14.93
CA LYS A 107 -9.66 -16.34 16.25
C LYS A 107 -10.88 -15.40 16.25
N PHE A 108 -10.88 -14.36 15.42
CA PHE A 108 -12.03 -13.48 15.19
C PHE A 108 -13.10 -14.07 14.25
N GLY A 109 -12.90 -15.29 13.74
CA GLY A 109 -13.88 -15.97 12.88
C GLY A 109 -13.79 -15.61 11.40
N ALA A 110 -12.69 -15.02 10.93
CA ALA A 110 -12.48 -14.73 9.51
C ALA A 110 -12.38 -16.02 8.67
N SER A 111 -12.84 -15.96 7.41
CA SER A 111 -12.59 -17.00 6.41
C SER A 111 -11.08 -17.21 6.23
N ASP A 112 -10.67 -18.38 5.74
CA ASP A 112 -9.24 -18.65 5.50
C ASP A 112 -8.65 -17.68 4.47
N GLU A 113 -9.44 -17.34 3.45
CA GLU A 113 -9.11 -16.36 2.41
C GLU A 113 -8.92 -14.95 3.00
N LEU A 114 -9.89 -14.44 3.76
CA LEU A 114 -9.78 -13.13 4.41
C LEU A 114 -8.61 -13.09 5.42
N ALA A 115 -8.41 -14.18 6.17
CA ALA A 115 -7.34 -14.28 7.17
C ALA A 115 -5.95 -14.23 6.51
N ILE A 116 -5.73 -14.97 5.42
CA ILE A 116 -4.44 -14.93 4.72
C ILE A 116 -4.22 -13.59 4.01
N LEU A 117 -5.25 -13.04 3.38
CA LEU A 117 -5.17 -11.75 2.69
C LEU A 117 -4.85 -10.62 3.69
N SER A 118 -5.55 -10.58 4.82
CA SER A 118 -5.30 -9.59 5.89
C SER A 118 -3.91 -9.77 6.50
N ALA A 119 -3.46 -11.01 6.73
CA ALA A 119 -2.13 -11.30 7.26
C ALA A 119 -1.01 -10.84 6.31
N CYS A 120 -1.11 -11.13 5.02
CA CYS A 120 -0.16 -10.65 4.02
C CYS A 120 -0.20 -9.12 3.89
N GLY A 121 -1.39 -8.52 3.96
CA GLY A 121 -1.57 -7.08 3.91
C GLY A 121 -0.88 -6.35 5.08
N CYS A 122 -1.16 -6.76 6.31
CA CYS A 122 -0.54 -6.15 7.51
C CYS A 122 0.96 -6.44 7.62
N GLY A 123 1.43 -7.57 7.09
CA GLY A 123 2.81 -8.03 7.29
C GLY A 123 3.84 -7.58 6.24
N VAL A 124 3.43 -7.09 5.05
CA VAL A 124 4.37 -6.90 3.93
C VAL A 124 4.35 -5.52 3.29
N CYS A 125 3.30 -5.18 2.53
CA CYS A 125 3.21 -3.90 1.82
C CYS A 125 1.78 -3.35 1.71
N GLY A 126 0.91 -3.74 2.65
CA GLY A 126 -0.47 -3.27 2.70
C GLY A 126 -1.33 -3.83 1.57
N ALA A 127 -2.12 -2.94 0.95
CA ALA A 127 -3.03 -3.30 -0.15
C ALA A 127 -2.32 -3.93 -1.36
N ALA A 128 -1.05 -3.58 -1.63
CA ALA A 128 -0.29 -4.17 -2.73
C ALA A 128 -0.02 -5.67 -2.52
N ALA A 129 0.18 -6.11 -1.27
CA ALA A 129 0.34 -7.51 -0.95
C ALA A 129 -0.97 -8.28 -1.14
N VAL A 130 -2.10 -7.71 -0.70
CA VAL A 130 -3.44 -8.29 -0.89
C VAL A 130 -3.70 -8.57 -2.38
N MET A 131 -3.52 -7.54 -3.23
CA MET A 131 -3.72 -7.66 -4.68
C MET A 131 -2.72 -8.61 -5.36
N GLY A 132 -1.52 -8.78 -4.81
CA GLY A 132 -0.51 -9.69 -5.34
C GLY A 132 -0.73 -11.16 -4.99
N VAL A 133 -1.34 -11.41 -3.82
CA VAL A 133 -1.62 -12.77 -3.30
C VAL A 133 -3.00 -13.27 -3.75
N SER A 134 -3.99 -12.39 -3.88
CA SER A 134 -5.36 -12.80 -4.20
C SER A 134 -5.51 -13.63 -5.48
N PRO A 135 -4.78 -13.37 -6.59
CA PRO A 135 -4.90 -14.20 -7.80
C PRO A 135 -4.38 -15.64 -7.61
N GLN A 136 -3.60 -15.89 -6.56
CA GLN A 136 -3.02 -17.20 -6.25
C GLN A 136 -3.94 -18.05 -5.36
N LEU A 137 -4.99 -17.44 -4.78
CA LEU A 137 -6.01 -18.14 -4.02
C LEU A 137 -7.09 -18.65 -4.98
N GLU A 138 -7.13 -19.96 -5.17
CA GLU A 138 -8.17 -20.64 -5.94
C GLU A 138 -9.41 -20.81 -5.07
N THR A 139 -10.55 -20.33 -5.57
CA THR A 139 -11.83 -20.44 -4.87
C THR A 139 -12.95 -20.67 -5.87
N THR A 140 -14.00 -21.34 -5.42
CA THR A 140 -15.15 -21.68 -6.28
C THR A 140 -16.09 -20.49 -6.46
N ASP A 141 -16.00 -19.49 -5.57
CA ASP A 141 -16.89 -18.33 -5.53
C ASP A 141 -16.10 -17.02 -5.75
N GLU A 142 -16.07 -16.58 -7.01
CA GLU A 142 -15.36 -15.37 -7.43
C GLU A 142 -15.98 -14.07 -6.90
N GLU A 143 -17.27 -14.07 -6.54
CA GLU A 143 -17.89 -12.89 -5.91
C GLU A 143 -17.40 -12.75 -4.48
N ARG A 144 -17.47 -13.83 -3.71
CA ARG A 144 -16.97 -13.85 -2.33
C ARG A 144 -15.49 -13.51 -2.24
N LYS A 145 -14.68 -13.99 -3.19
CA LYS A 145 -13.26 -13.62 -3.30
C LYS A 145 -13.04 -12.12 -3.36
N ARG A 146 -13.81 -11.43 -4.22
CA ARG A 146 -13.71 -9.97 -4.37
C ARG A 146 -14.15 -9.25 -3.11
N GLU A 147 -15.15 -9.76 -2.42
CA GLU A 147 -15.58 -9.20 -1.13
C GLU A 147 -14.48 -9.34 -0.08
N ASP A 148 -13.87 -10.52 0.05
CA ASP A 148 -12.77 -10.77 0.99
C ASP A 148 -11.52 -9.94 0.64
N GLU A 149 -11.21 -9.73 -0.65
CA GLU A 149 -10.15 -8.82 -1.11
C GLU A 149 -10.40 -7.38 -0.65
N VAL A 150 -11.60 -6.85 -0.90
CA VAL A 150 -11.96 -5.47 -0.54
C VAL A 150 -11.98 -5.31 0.98
N LEU A 151 -12.51 -6.29 1.69
CA LEU A 151 -12.57 -6.30 3.15
C LEU A 151 -11.17 -6.36 3.76
N ALA A 152 -10.28 -7.20 3.23
CA ALA A 152 -8.89 -7.27 3.67
C ALA A 152 -8.19 -5.92 3.51
N VAL A 153 -8.31 -5.28 2.34
CA VAL A 153 -7.73 -3.94 2.10
C VAL A 153 -8.29 -2.92 3.10
N ALA A 154 -9.60 -2.92 3.33
CA ALA A 154 -10.23 -2.00 4.28
C ALA A 154 -9.70 -2.20 5.71
N VAL A 155 -9.62 -3.45 6.18
CA VAL A 155 -9.10 -3.78 7.51
C VAL A 155 -7.64 -3.34 7.66
N VAL A 156 -6.81 -3.60 6.65
CA VAL A 156 -5.40 -3.20 6.63
C VAL A 156 -5.26 -1.68 6.72
N CYS A 157 -6.04 -0.91 5.94
CA CYS A 157 -5.99 0.55 5.98
C CYS A 157 -6.46 1.11 7.33
N VAL A 158 -7.54 0.56 7.90
CA VAL A 158 -8.06 0.97 9.22
C VAL A 158 -7.02 0.67 10.30
N MET A 159 -6.46 -0.54 10.32
CA MET A 159 -5.42 -0.90 11.29
C MET A 159 -4.17 -0.04 11.11
N GLY A 160 -3.71 0.18 9.89
CA GLY A 160 -2.58 1.07 9.59
C GLY A 160 -2.81 2.49 10.10
N THR A 161 -4.02 3.03 9.93
CA THR A 161 -4.40 4.35 10.45
C THR A 161 -4.37 4.37 11.98
N VAL A 162 -4.96 3.35 12.63
CA VAL A 162 -4.98 3.23 14.09
C VAL A 162 -3.55 3.15 14.64
N PHE A 163 -2.69 2.30 14.07
CA PHE A 163 -1.29 2.20 14.49
C PHE A 163 -0.51 3.49 14.24
N THR A 164 -0.73 4.16 13.11
CA THR A 164 -0.13 5.47 12.82
C THR A 164 -0.47 6.48 13.93
N LEU A 165 -1.75 6.56 14.32
CA LEU A 165 -2.19 7.47 15.38
C LEU A 165 -1.60 7.09 16.75
N ILE A 166 -1.52 5.79 17.05
CA ILE A 166 -0.89 5.27 18.27
C ILE A 166 0.58 5.65 18.32
N GLU A 167 1.35 5.43 17.25
CA GLU A 167 2.77 5.76 17.22
C GLU A 167 3.03 7.26 17.35
N ILE A 168 2.24 8.09 16.68
CA ILE A 168 2.31 9.56 16.83
C ILE A 168 1.99 9.97 18.27
N GLY A 169 0.96 9.37 18.88
CA GLY A 169 0.55 9.65 20.25
C GLY A 169 1.57 9.19 21.31
N ILE A 170 2.27 8.09 21.06
CA ILE A 170 3.29 7.53 21.96
C ILE A 170 4.67 8.17 21.75
N LYS A 171 4.93 8.79 20.58
CA LYS A 171 6.19 9.53 20.30
C LYS A 171 6.69 10.42 21.45
N PRO A 172 5.89 11.32 22.05
CA PRO A 172 6.36 12.17 23.15
C PRO A 172 6.74 11.38 24.41
N LEU A 173 6.18 10.19 24.61
CA LEU A 173 6.45 9.34 25.76
C LEU A 173 7.73 8.49 25.60
N LEU A 174 8.10 8.17 24.37
CA LEU A 174 9.20 7.24 24.08
C LEU A 174 10.59 7.88 24.14
N HIS A 175 10.72 9.21 24.26
CA HIS A 175 11.99 9.96 24.24
C HIS A 175 12.96 9.52 23.12
N LEU A 176 12.44 9.00 22.00
CA LEU A 176 13.24 8.55 20.87
C LEU A 176 13.70 9.75 20.05
N THR A 177 14.94 9.67 19.56
CA THR A 177 15.44 10.62 18.57
C THR A 177 14.67 10.48 17.24
N ASP A 178 14.64 11.54 16.43
CA ASP A 178 13.92 11.53 15.16
C ASP A 178 14.34 10.38 14.19
N PRO A 179 15.64 10.02 14.08
CA PRO A 179 16.06 8.84 13.30
C PRO A 179 15.57 7.52 13.89
N GLN A 180 15.63 7.36 15.22
CA GLN A 180 15.17 6.14 15.89
C GLN A 180 13.66 5.94 15.75
N PHE A 181 12.89 7.02 15.86
CA PHE A 181 11.45 6.98 15.62
C PHE A 181 11.14 6.65 14.15
N GLY A 182 11.96 7.15 13.21
CA GLY A 182 11.87 6.75 11.80
C GLY A 182 12.08 5.25 11.58
N ILE A 183 13.03 4.63 12.31
CA ILE A 183 13.27 3.18 12.26
C ILE A 183 12.07 2.41 12.84
N VAL A 184 11.51 2.86 13.96
CA VAL A 184 10.33 2.22 14.56
C VAL A 184 9.13 2.33 13.61
N ALA A 185 8.81 3.53 13.13
CA ALA A 185 7.69 3.73 12.22
C ALA A 185 7.85 2.93 10.91
N GLY A 186 9.06 2.87 10.35
CA GLY A 186 9.33 2.07 9.15
C GLY A 186 9.35 0.56 9.39
N GLY A 187 9.65 0.12 10.62
CA GLY A 187 9.66 -1.30 11.01
C GLY A 187 8.29 -1.83 11.43
N SER A 188 7.38 -0.97 11.90
CA SER A 188 6.02 -1.34 12.31
C SER A 188 5.00 -1.16 11.19
N LEU A 189 5.10 -0.08 10.41
CA LEU A 189 4.12 0.29 9.39
C LEU A 189 4.61 -0.15 8.03
N HIS A 190 4.13 -1.31 7.60
CA HIS A 190 4.49 -1.90 6.31
C HIS A 190 3.79 -1.24 5.10
N GLU A 191 2.88 -0.28 5.32
CA GLU A 191 2.28 0.53 4.26
C GLU A 191 2.99 1.89 4.16
N ILE A 192 3.55 2.20 2.98
CA ILE A 192 4.37 3.41 2.74
C ILE A 192 3.66 4.69 3.16
N ALA A 193 2.35 4.82 2.88
CA ALA A 193 1.57 6.01 3.22
C ALA A 193 1.52 6.22 4.75
N HIS A 194 1.24 5.17 5.50
CA HIS A 194 1.20 5.19 6.97
C HIS A 194 2.59 5.40 7.57
N ALA A 195 3.62 4.71 7.06
CA ALA A 195 5.00 4.88 7.51
C ALA A 195 5.50 6.32 7.32
N VAL A 196 5.21 6.93 6.18
CA VAL A 196 5.56 8.32 5.90
C VAL A 196 4.72 9.29 6.73
N ALA A 197 3.45 8.98 7.01
CA ALA A 197 2.61 9.80 7.88
C ALA A 197 3.14 9.82 9.32
N ALA A 198 3.50 8.67 9.89
CA ALA A 198 4.08 8.57 11.23
C ALA A 198 5.52 9.13 11.28
N GLY A 199 6.40 8.64 10.42
CA GLY A 199 7.84 8.94 10.44
C GLY A 199 8.23 10.25 9.74
N GLY A 200 7.41 10.74 8.81
CA GLY A 200 7.73 11.89 7.95
C GLY A 200 8.06 13.20 8.67
N PRO A 201 7.35 13.59 9.76
CA PRO A 201 7.73 14.76 10.55
C PRO A 201 9.12 14.63 11.20
N SER A 202 9.49 13.41 11.58
CA SER A 202 10.78 13.08 12.21
C SER A 202 11.91 13.05 11.18
N VAL A 203 11.68 12.39 10.04
CA VAL A 203 12.64 12.33 8.93
C VAL A 203 12.90 13.71 8.35
N ARG A 204 11.88 14.53 8.08
CA ARG A 204 12.07 15.90 7.56
C ARG A 204 12.98 16.75 8.44
N ARG A 205 12.85 16.61 9.78
CA ARG A 205 13.65 17.38 10.73
C ARG A 205 15.11 16.96 10.72
N ALA A 206 15.39 15.65 10.60
CA ALA A 206 16.74 15.09 10.49
C ALA A 206 17.50 15.54 9.24
N TRP A 207 16.81 15.85 8.14
CA TRP A 207 17.42 16.39 6.90
C TRP A 207 17.57 17.91 6.89
N THR A 208 16.98 18.64 7.84
CA THR A 208 17.03 20.11 7.92
C THR A 208 17.96 20.66 8.99
N THR A 209 18.46 19.81 9.89
CA THR A 209 19.54 20.17 10.82
C THR A 209 20.88 19.83 10.16
N PRO A 210 21.80 20.81 9.99
CA PRO A 210 23.13 20.57 9.43
C PRO A 210 23.99 19.65 10.30
#